data_AF-A0A0F9EIG0-F1
#
_entry.id   AF-A0A0F9EIG0-F1
#
_cell.length_a   1.000
_cell.length_b   1.000
_cell.length_c   1.000
_cell.angle_alpha   90.00
_cell.angle_beta   90.00
_cell.angle_gamma   90.00
#
_symmetry.space_group_name_H-M   'P 1'
#
loop_
_entity.id
_entity.type
_entity.pdbx_description
1 polymer ?
#
loop_
_entity_poly.entity_id
_entity_poly.type
_entity_poly.pdbx_seq_one_letter_code
_entity_poly.pdbx_strand_id
1 'polypeptide(L)'
;MAFTPTVDTEHALEGGLILARGSIAASGNYAAGGDPVAFAGLVKSTTLYALFVSGMAGFVYQWDQANALLLIFEAGADGAALDELGAGALPGGVTGDTIRFVAYFRKFL
;
A
#
# COMPACT_ATOMS: atom_id res chain seq x y z
N MET A 1 0.28 -7.03 10.93
CA MET A 1 0.51 -6.10 9.82
C MET A 1 0.22 -6.86 8.54
N ALA A 2 -0.83 -6.46 7.84
CA ALA A 2 -1.29 -7.15 6.65
C ALA A 2 -0.31 -7.02 5.46
N PHE A 3 0.42 -5.91 5.35
CA PHE A 3 1.19 -5.56 4.15
C PHE A 3 2.70 -5.56 4.37
N THR A 4 3.41 -6.35 3.56
CA THR A 4 4.88 -6.41 3.57
C THR A 4 5.42 -5.96 2.21
N PRO A 5 6.03 -4.77 2.11
CA PRO A 5 6.60 -4.30 0.85
C PRO A 5 7.96 -4.95 0.55
N THR A 6 8.24 -5.14 -0.73
CA THR A 6 9.59 -5.41 -1.29
C THR A 6 9.93 -4.25 -2.22
N VAL A 7 11.08 -3.60 -2.00
CA VAL A 7 11.56 -2.50 -2.86
C VAL A 7 12.44 -3.07 -3.96
N ASP A 8 12.04 -2.88 -5.21
CA ASP A 8 12.78 -3.34 -6.39
C ASP A 8 13.76 -2.26 -6.89
N THR A 9 13.33 -0.99 -6.84
CA THR A 9 14.15 0.15 -7.28
C THR A 9 13.96 1.36 -6.37
N GLU A 10 15.03 2.12 -6.20
CA GLU A 10 15.05 3.40 -5.49
C GLU A 10 15.79 4.44 -6.34
N HIS A 11 15.19 5.61 -6.52
CA HIS A 11 15.78 6.73 -7.26
C HIS A 11 15.65 8.03 -6.48
N ALA A 12 16.78 8.70 -6.26
CA ALA A 12 16.77 10.07 -5.78
C ALA A 12 16.29 11.00 -6.90
N LEU A 13 15.26 11.80 -6.62
CA LEU A 13 14.73 12.80 -7.55
C LEU A 13 15.29 14.20 -7.23
N GLU A 14 15.27 15.09 -8.21
CA GLU A 14 15.45 16.52 -7.97
C GLU A 14 14.29 17.05 -7.10
N GLY A 15 14.55 18.06 -6.27
CA GLY A 15 13.52 18.62 -5.37
C GLY A 15 13.33 17.89 -4.03
N GLY A 16 14.28 17.04 -3.62
CA GLY A 16 14.30 16.50 -2.25
C GLY A 16 13.40 15.28 -2.02
N LEU A 17 13.04 14.55 -3.08
CA LEU A 17 12.26 13.31 -2.98
C LEU A 17 13.07 12.07 -3.36
N ILE A 18 12.64 10.91 -2.86
CA ILE A 18 13.07 9.58 -3.27
C ILE A 18 11.85 8.87 -3.83
N LEU A 19 11.98 8.31 -5.03
CA LEU A 19 11.00 7.42 -5.64
C LEU A 19 11.40 5.98 -5.36
N ALA A 20 10.52 5.19 -4.76
CA ALA A 20 10.67 3.75 -4.64
C ALA A 20 9.55 3.03 -5.40
N ARG A 21 9.89 1.90 -6.03
CA ARG A 21 8.93 1.03 -6.71
C ARG A 21 9.13 -0.40 -6.28
N GLY A 22 8.05 -1.17 -6.27
CA GLY A 22 8.15 -2.58 -5.95
C GLY A 22 6.81 -3.29 -5.85
N SER A 23 6.76 -4.29 -4.97
CA SER A 23 5.57 -5.10 -4.71
C SER A 23 5.19 -5.10 -3.23
N ILE A 24 3.94 -5.43 -2.93
CA ILE A 24 3.44 -5.67 -1.58
C ILE A 24 2.90 -7.10 -1.52
N ALA A 25 3.32 -7.87 -0.53
CA ALA A 25 2.68 -9.13 -0.18
C ALA A 25 1.66 -8.88 0.94
N ALA A 26 0.44 -9.40 0.77
CA ALA A 26 -0.61 -9.34 1.79
C ALA A 26 -0.75 -10.68 2.50
N SER A 27 -0.77 -10.69 3.84
CA SER A 27 -0.90 -11.93 4.62
C SER A 27 -1.48 -11.67 6.02
N GLY A 28 -2.05 -12.72 6.63
CA GLY A 28 -2.61 -12.64 7.98
C GLY A 28 -4.00 -11.98 8.02
N ASN A 29 -4.21 -11.16 9.05
CA ASN A 29 -5.48 -10.48 9.30
C ASN A 29 -5.40 -9.00 8.93
N TYR A 30 -6.48 -8.49 8.35
CA TYR A 30 -6.71 -7.08 8.07
C TYR A 30 -7.45 -6.43 9.24
N ALA A 31 -7.01 -5.24 9.63
CA ALA A 31 -7.76 -4.35 10.51
C ALA A 31 -8.65 -3.42 9.68
N ALA A 32 -9.95 -3.34 10.01
CA ALA A 32 -10.81 -2.31 9.47
C ALA A 32 -10.25 -0.92 9.81
N GLY A 33 -10.27 0.00 8.85
CA GLY A 33 -9.55 1.27 8.88
C GLY A 33 -8.16 1.23 8.26
N GLY A 34 -7.67 0.07 7.81
CA GLY A 34 -6.39 -0.09 7.13
C GLY A 34 -5.26 -0.60 8.00
N ASP A 35 -4.20 -1.03 7.33
CA ASP A 35 -2.97 -1.54 7.95
C ASP A 35 -1.74 -0.72 7.48
N PRO A 36 -0.72 -0.53 8.33
CA PRO A 36 0.49 0.17 7.94
C PRO A 36 1.29 -0.63 6.91
N VAL A 37 2.05 0.07 6.06
CA VAL A 37 3.01 -0.52 5.13
C VAL A 37 4.43 -0.21 5.62
N ALA A 38 5.16 -1.22 6.10
CA ALA A 38 6.47 -1.00 6.71
C ALA A 38 7.60 -0.89 5.68
N PHE A 39 7.97 0.35 5.33
CA PHE A 39 9.12 0.64 4.47
C PHE A 39 10.46 0.81 5.22
N ALA A 40 10.46 0.75 6.55
CA ALA A 40 11.65 1.00 7.36
C ALA A 40 12.78 0.01 7.01
N GLY A 41 13.96 0.54 6.71
CA GLY A 41 15.13 -0.25 6.29
C GLY A 41 15.10 -0.71 4.83
N LEU A 42 14.03 -0.42 4.08
CA LEU A 42 13.90 -0.78 2.65
C LEU A 42 14.16 0.41 1.71
N VAL A 43 14.04 1.63 2.22
CA VAL A 43 14.28 2.88 1.48
C VAL A 43 15.18 3.77 2.32
N LYS A 44 16.01 4.62 1.70
CA LYS A 44 16.88 5.59 2.41
C LYS A 44 16.09 6.81 2.94
N SER A 45 14.89 6.58 3.47
CA SER A 45 14.04 7.56 4.13
C SER A 45 13.07 6.86 5.07
N THR A 46 12.72 7.52 6.18
CA THR A 46 11.62 7.09 7.07
C THR A 46 10.34 7.90 6.85
N THR A 47 10.36 8.92 5.99
CA THR A 47 9.24 9.85 5.79
C THR A 47 8.55 9.55 4.46
N LEU A 48 7.59 8.63 4.49
CA LEU A 48 6.69 8.38 3.36
C LEU A 48 5.83 9.63 3.12
N TYR A 49 5.81 10.10 1.88
CA TYR A 49 5.07 11.29 1.46
C TYR A 49 3.79 10.93 0.72
N ALA A 50 3.89 10.01 -0.24
CA ALA A 50 2.76 9.51 -1.01
C ALA A 50 2.98 8.06 -1.41
N LEU A 51 1.90 7.29 -1.48
CA LEU A 51 1.92 5.89 -1.90
C LEU A 51 0.77 5.67 -2.88
N PHE A 52 1.10 5.10 -4.04
CA PHE A 52 0.16 4.67 -5.06
C PHE A 52 0.26 3.16 -5.17
N VAL A 53 -0.86 2.47 -5.04
CA VAL A 53 -0.92 1.01 -5.02
C VAL A 53 -1.94 0.54 -6.04
N SER A 54 -1.60 -0.53 -6.75
CA SER A 54 -2.53 -1.24 -7.62
C SER A 54 -2.41 -2.74 -7.42
N GLY A 55 -3.52 -3.45 -7.56
CA GLY A 55 -3.56 -4.90 -7.65
C GLY A 55 -4.34 -5.36 -8.88
N MET A 56 -4.41 -6.67 -9.09
CA MET A 56 -5.05 -7.28 -10.25
C MET A 56 -6.20 -8.23 -9.88
N ALA A 57 -6.42 -8.50 -8.58
CA ALA A 57 -7.40 -9.48 -8.11
C ALA A 57 -8.81 -8.91 -7.86
N GLY A 58 -9.16 -7.74 -8.40
CA GLY A 58 -10.49 -7.13 -8.26
C GLY A 58 -10.72 -6.35 -6.96
N PHE A 59 -9.68 -6.18 -6.14
CA PHE A 59 -9.68 -5.30 -4.97
C PHE A 59 -9.03 -3.96 -5.29
N VAL A 60 -9.48 -2.91 -4.62
CA VAL A 60 -8.90 -1.57 -4.71
C VAL A 60 -8.07 -1.31 -3.46
N TYR A 61 -6.81 -0.91 -3.65
CA TYR A 61 -5.89 -0.57 -2.56
C TYR A 61 -5.71 0.93 -2.51
N GLN A 62 -6.12 1.56 -1.41
CA GLN A 62 -6.11 3.01 -1.29
C GLN A 62 -5.26 3.45 -0.12
N TRP A 63 -4.30 4.35 -0.39
CA TRP A 63 -3.49 4.97 0.64
C TRP A 63 -4.27 6.12 1.29
N ASP A 64 -4.49 6.02 2.60
CA ASP A 64 -4.92 7.15 3.42
C ASP A 64 -3.70 7.87 3.97
N GLN A 65 -3.38 9.00 3.33
CA GLN A 65 -2.25 9.84 3.71
C GLN A 65 -2.39 10.46 5.10
N ALA A 66 -3.62 10.70 5.58
CA ALA A 66 -3.84 11.36 6.86
C ALA A 66 -3.49 10.44 8.04
N ASN A 67 -3.82 9.14 7.92
CA ASN A 67 -3.58 8.14 8.96
C ASN A 67 -2.35 7.27 8.69
N ALA A 68 -1.74 7.40 7.51
CA ALA A 68 -0.63 6.58 7.04
C ALA A 68 -0.96 5.06 7.02
N LEU A 69 -2.15 4.72 6.52
CA LEU A 69 -2.66 3.36 6.41
C LEU A 69 -3.02 3.01 4.96
N LEU A 70 -2.81 1.75 4.57
CA LEU A 70 -3.28 1.20 3.32
C LEU A 70 -4.61 0.47 3.58
N LEU A 71 -5.64 0.88 2.86
CA LEU A 71 -6.98 0.31 2.95
C LEU A 71 -7.24 -0.65 1.79
N ILE A 72 -8.08 -1.65 2.03
CA ILE A 72 -8.60 -2.58 1.02
C ILE A 72 -10.08 -2.32 0.85
N PHE A 73 -10.49 -2.15 -0.39
CA PHE A 73 -11.89 -2.01 -0.76
C PHE A 73 -12.31 -3.13 -1.71
N GLU A 74 -13.51 -3.64 -1.50
CA GLU A 74 -14.16 -4.63 -2.37
C GLU A 74 -15.02 -3.91 -3.42
N ALA A 75 -15.20 -4.56 -4.58
CA ALA A 75 -16.04 -4.02 -5.63
C ALA A 75 -17.52 -3.98 -5.17
N GLY A 76 -18.12 -2.79 -5.20
CA GLY A 76 -19.56 -2.62 -5.11
C GLY A 76 -20.26 -2.93 -6.44
N ALA A 77 -21.59 -2.89 -6.44
CA ALA A 77 -22.37 -2.88 -7.68
C ALA A 77 -22.04 -1.65 -8.54
N ASP A 78 -22.37 -1.69 -9.83
CA ASP A 78 -22.13 -0.57 -10.75
C ASP A 78 -22.72 0.75 -10.22
N GLY A 79 -21.86 1.76 -10.07
CA GLY A 79 -22.23 3.08 -9.53
C GLY A 79 -22.46 3.12 -8.01
N ALA A 80 -22.23 2.02 -7.29
CA ALA A 80 -22.25 1.99 -5.83
C ALA A 80 -20.92 2.48 -5.25
N ALA A 81 -20.97 2.91 -3.98
CA ALA A 81 -19.77 3.13 -3.20
C ALA A 81 -19.00 1.81 -3.04
N LEU A 82 -17.67 1.91 -2.98
CA LEU A 82 -16.83 0.79 -2.59
C LEU A 82 -17.05 0.50 -1.11
N ASP A 83 -17.05 -0.79 -0.74
CA ASP A 83 -17.13 -1.21 0.66
C ASP A 83 -15.72 -1.53 1.17
N GLU A 84 -15.39 -1.07 2.37
CA GLU A 84 -14.10 -1.40 2.95
C GLU A 84 -14.13 -2.87 3.41
N LEU A 85 -13.05 -3.61 3.14
CA LEU A 85 -12.92 -4.98 3.62
C LEU A 85 -13.07 -5.01 5.15
N GLY A 86 -13.99 -5.84 5.65
CA GLY A 86 -14.19 -6.00 7.09
C GLY A 86 -12.95 -6.53 7.82
N ALA A 87 -12.83 -6.24 9.11
CA ALA A 87 -11.75 -6.78 9.93
C ALA A 87 -11.83 -8.31 9.99
N GLY A 88 -10.72 -9.01 9.70
CA GLY A 88 -10.71 -10.46 9.64
C GLY A 88 -9.53 -11.05 8.90
N ALA A 89 -9.59 -12.36 8.62
CA ALA A 89 -8.59 -13.02 7.78
C ALA A 89 -8.69 -12.49 6.35
N LEU A 90 -7.55 -12.21 5.71
CA LEU A 90 -7.53 -11.73 4.34
C LEU A 90 -8.15 -12.74 3.37
N PRO A 91 -9.00 -12.29 2.42
CA PRO A 91 -9.50 -13.15 1.36
C PRO A 91 -8.36 -13.73 0.51
N GLY A 92 -8.57 -14.94 -0.01
CA GLY A 92 -7.61 -15.61 -0.89
C GLY A 92 -7.18 -14.75 -2.09
N GLY A 93 -8.13 -13.98 -2.64
CA GLY A 93 -7.88 -13.04 -3.73
C GLY A 93 -6.88 -11.95 -3.38
N VAL A 94 -6.90 -11.43 -2.14
CA VAL A 94 -5.93 -10.43 -1.66
C VAL A 94 -4.58 -11.08 -1.38
N THR A 95 -4.57 -12.24 -0.69
CA THR A 95 -3.30 -12.92 -0.34
C THR A 95 -2.55 -13.47 -1.56
N GLY A 96 -3.26 -13.75 -2.65
CA GLY A 96 -2.70 -14.19 -3.92
C GLY A 96 -2.53 -13.09 -4.95
N ASP A 97 -2.83 -11.83 -4.60
CA ASP A 97 -2.79 -10.72 -5.55
C ASP A 97 -1.35 -10.32 -5.91
N THR A 98 -1.17 -9.81 -7.12
CA THR A 98 0.05 -9.13 -7.54
C THR A 98 -0.09 -7.64 -7.26
N ILE A 99 0.20 -7.24 -6.02
CA ILE A 99 0.11 -5.84 -5.59
C ILE A 99 1.43 -5.12 -5.93
N ARG A 100 1.33 -4.03 -6.70
CA ARG A 100 2.46 -3.17 -7.11
C ARG A 100 2.30 -1.79 -6.48
N PHE A 101 3.44 -1.15 -6.21
CA PHE A 101 3.42 0.21 -5.67
C PHE A 101 4.42 1.15 -6.35
N VAL A 102 4.09 2.43 -6.27
CA VAL A 102 4.99 3.57 -6.47
C VAL A 102 4.89 4.45 -5.23
N ALA A 103 6.00 4.69 -4.56
CA ALA A 103 6.06 5.45 -3.32
C ALA A 103 7.03 6.62 -3.46
N TYR A 104 6.64 7.78 -2.93
CA TYR A 104 7.47 8.96 -2.80
C TYR A 104 7.82 9.16 -1.33
N PHE A 105 9.09 9.38 -1.04
CA PHE A 105 9.60 9.69 0.29
C PHE A 105 10.31 11.04 0.28
N ARG A 106 10.29 11.76 1.40
CA ARG A 106 11.15 12.95 1.56
C ARG A 106 12.58 12.50 1.82
N LYS A 107 13.56 13.13 1.16
CA LYS A 107 14.97 12.98 1.56
C LYS A 107 15.14 13.53 2.97
N PHE A 108 15.99 12.88 3.76
CA PHE A 108 16.56 13.56 4.92
C PHE A 108 17.40 14.73 4.39
N LEU A 109 17.00 15.95 4.75
CA LEU A 109 17.84 17.14 4.59
C LEU A 109 18.84 17.18 5.75
#